data_AF-A0A7C6AD63-F1
#
_entry.id   AF-A0A7C6AD63-F1
#
_cell.length_a   1.000
_cell.length_b   1.000
_cell.length_c   1.000
_cell.angle_alpha   90.00
_cell.angle_beta   90.00
_cell.angle_gamma   90.00
#
_symmetry.space_group_name_H-M   'P 1'
#
loop_
_entity.id
_entity.type
_entity.pdbx_description
1 polymer ?
#
loop_
_entity_poly.entity_id
_entity_poly.type
_entity_poly.pdbx_seq_one_letter_code
_entity_poly.pdbx_strand_id
1 'polypeptide(L)'
;MKKRIFALLFVTIIGAVNAQNKSLQLLLKENSQPYENVSYNFQNTSSPKEKKLVFLAMLASLAIPGLGEWYAGYFETGKYHFVAECGLWFTYAAFRIHSNWVLNDARTFARQHAGADFSNKDDRYVVNIGNFYDTDEYNETKAKKREYNLIYDYNTNPDYWWRWDVDENRVRFREMRIRGDRIKNNSKFVLGVIAVNHLVSAISAVRKTVAYNKSIAGIDGIQIYTYARNSFRGINQFELGIVMKF
;
A
#
# COMPACT_ATOMS: atom_id res chain seq x y z
N MET A 1 -22.92 2.03 -13.42
CA MET A 1 -22.87 1.60 -12.00
C MET A 1 -21.47 1.51 -11.39
N LYS A 2 -20.42 1.05 -12.10
CA LYS A 2 -19.09 0.79 -11.50
C LYS A 2 -18.30 2.02 -10.99
N LYS A 3 -18.55 3.23 -11.51
CA LYS A 3 -17.88 4.47 -11.04
C LYS A 3 -18.44 5.05 -9.72
N ARG A 4 -19.64 4.63 -9.30
CA ARG A 4 -20.29 5.15 -8.08
C ARG A 4 -19.86 4.40 -6.81
N ILE A 5 -19.43 3.14 -6.94
CA ILE A 5 -19.02 2.29 -5.81
C ILE A 5 -17.67 2.76 -5.22
N PHE A 6 -16.77 3.29 -6.06
CA PHE A 6 -15.44 3.74 -5.61
C PHE A 6 -15.50 5.07 -4.81
N ALA A 7 -16.41 5.97 -5.17
CA ALA A 7 -16.64 7.21 -4.43
C ALA A 7 -17.34 6.97 -3.08
N LEU A 8 -18.23 5.97 -3.00
CA LEU A 8 -18.93 5.62 -1.77
C LEU A 8 -18.01 5.05 -0.68
N LEU A 9 -16.94 4.33 -1.05
CA LEU A 9 -15.96 3.79 -0.10
C LEU A 9 -14.98 4.85 0.44
N PHE A 10 -14.74 5.94 -0.30
CA PHE A 10 -13.88 7.03 0.18
C PHE A 10 -14.63 7.99 1.12
N VAL A 11 -15.97 8.10 0.97
CA VAL A 11 -16.83 8.93 1.83
C VAL A 11 -17.10 8.27 3.19
N THR A 12 -17.11 6.94 3.28
CA THR A 12 -17.34 6.23 4.56
C THR A 12 -16.17 6.35 5.54
N ILE A 13 -14.93 6.41 5.03
CA ILE A 13 -13.73 6.53 5.87
C ILE A 13 -13.62 7.92 6.50
N ILE A 14 -14.04 8.98 5.79
CA ILE A 14 -14.04 10.36 6.31
C ILE A 14 -15.20 10.58 7.31
N GLY A 15 -16.35 9.92 7.10
CA GLY A 15 -17.50 10.01 8.02
C GLY A 15 -17.26 9.43 9.40
N ALA A 16 -16.49 8.34 9.51
CA ALA A 16 -16.20 7.66 10.78
C ALA A 16 -15.33 8.50 11.74
N VAL A 17 -14.40 9.31 11.19
CA VAL A 17 -13.51 10.18 11.99
C VAL A 17 -14.29 11.35 12.61
N ASN A 18 -15.30 11.88 11.91
CA ASN A 18 -16.10 13.01 12.42
C ASN A 18 -17.14 12.60 13.47
N ALA A 19 -17.61 11.34 13.46
CA ALA A 19 -18.60 10.85 14.42
C ALA A 19 -18.02 10.67 15.84
N GLN A 20 -16.75 10.25 15.97
CA GLN A 20 -16.07 10.10 17.27
C GLN A 20 -15.88 11.43 18.01
N ASN A 21 -15.65 12.53 17.28
CA ASN A 21 -15.45 13.84 17.89
C ASN A 21 -16.74 14.40 18.52
N LYS A 22 -17.91 14.05 17.99
CA LYS A 22 -19.20 14.57 18.47
C LYS A 22 -19.69 13.86 19.73
N SER A 23 -19.49 12.54 19.84
CA SER A 23 -19.81 11.77 21.05
C SER A 23 -18.94 12.17 22.24
N LEU A 24 -17.65 12.44 22.01
CA LEU A 24 -16.74 12.96 23.04
C LEU A 24 -17.17 14.34 23.56
N GLN A 25 -17.62 15.25 22.69
CA GLN A 25 -18.12 16.55 23.12
C GLN A 25 -19.44 16.48 23.90
N LEU A 26 -20.29 15.51 23.57
CA LEU A 26 -21.55 15.26 24.30
C LEU A 26 -21.29 14.70 25.71
N LEU A 27 -20.35 13.77 25.83
CA LEU A 27 -19.95 13.20 27.13
C LEU A 27 -19.29 14.23 28.06
N LEU A 28 -18.55 15.19 27.50
CA LEU A 28 -17.93 16.27 28.28
C LEU A 28 -18.94 17.33 28.75
N LYS A 29 -20.08 17.48 28.06
CA LYS A 29 -21.10 18.48 28.39
C LYS A 29 -22.09 18.01 29.46
N GLU A 30 -22.26 16.70 29.61
CA GLU A 30 -23.25 16.11 30.55
C GLU A 30 -22.77 16.11 32.01
N ASN A 31 -21.47 16.27 32.26
CA ASN A 31 -20.88 15.98 33.58
C ASN A 31 -20.44 17.20 34.41
N SER A 32 -20.92 18.41 34.09
CA SER A 32 -20.55 19.63 34.82
C SER A 32 -21.44 19.87 36.05
N GLN A 33 -21.05 19.30 37.20
CA GLN A 33 -21.49 19.75 38.54
C GLN A 33 -20.42 20.69 39.15
N PRO A 34 -20.78 21.59 40.10
CA PRO A 34 -19.83 22.56 40.64
C PRO A 34 -18.84 21.86 41.58
N TYR A 35 -17.56 21.88 41.22
CA TYR A 35 -16.51 21.21 42.00
C TYR A 35 -16.08 22.06 43.21
N GLU A 36 -16.13 21.43 44.38
CA GLU A 36 -15.46 21.84 45.60
C GLU A 36 -13.93 21.89 45.38
N ASN A 37 -13.27 22.92 45.90
CA ASN A 37 -11.85 23.20 45.63
C ASN A 37 -10.93 22.19 46.33
N VAL A 38 -10.84 20.97 45.81
CA VAL A 38 -9.79 20.03 46.18
C VAL A 38 -8.54 20.41 45.40
N SER A 39 -7.54 20.97 46.09
CA SER A 39 -6.22 21.23 45.52
C SER A 39 -5.50 19.90 45.27
N TYR A 40 -5.74 19.32 44.09
CA TYR A 40 -4.91 18.23 43.59
C TYR A 40 -3.57 18.80 43.15
N ASN A 41 -2.50 18.46 43.88
CA ASN A 41 -1.16 18.57 43.33
C ASN A 41 -1.05 17.57 42.18
N PHE A 42 -1.39 18.01 40.97
CA PHE A 42 -1.03 17.29 39.76
C PHE A 42 0.49 17.37 39.64
N GLN A 43 1.20 16.40 40.23
CA GLN A 43 2.51 16.06 39.73
C GLN A 43 2.27 15.64 38.29
N ASN A 44 2.55 16.55 37.35
CA ASN A 44 2.73 16.22 35.96
C ASN A 44 3.85 15.19 35.90
N THR A 45 3.53 13.91 36.05
CA THR A 45 4.33 12.81 35.55
C THR A 45 4.15 12.80 34.03
N SER A 46 4.53 13.90 33.37
CA SER A 46 4.98 13.82 32.00
C SER A 46 6.17 12.88 32.03
N SER A 47 5.91 11.60 31.73
CA SER A 47 6.94 10.60 31.50
C SER A 47 8.03 11.28 30.66
N PRO A 48 9.31 11.23 31.08
CA PRO A 48 10.37 11.94 30.38
C PRO A 48 10.26 11.60 28.90
N LYS A 49 10.20 12.61 28.03
CA LYS A 49 10.17 12.35 26.60
C LYS A 49 11.49 11.67 26.26
N GLU A 50 11.49 10.35 26.12
CA GLU A 50 12.70 9.60 25.83
C GLU A 50 13.03 9.68 24.34
N LYS A 51 14.34 9.61 24.03
CA LYS A 51 14.81 9.51 22.66
C LYS A 51 14.30 8.21 22.04
N LYS A 52 13.84 8.31 20.79
CA LYS A 52 13.36 7.19 19.98
C LYS A 52 14.48 6.58 19.15
N LEU A 53 14.40 5.27 18.91
CA LEU A 53 15.37 4.55 18.12
C LEU A 53 15.17 4.83 16.62
N VAL A 54 16.14 5.51 16.01
CA VAL A 54 16.11 5.89 14.59
C VAL A 54 16.08 4.66 13.68
N PHE A 55 16.89 3.64 14.00
CA PHE A 55 16.93 2.41 13.24
C PHE A 55 15.59 1.66 13.25
N LEU A 56 14.90 1.64 14.40
CA LEU A 56 13.57 1.04 14.52
C LEU A 56 12.54 1.78 13.66
N ALA A 57 12.56 3.11 13.67
CA ALA A 57 11.68 3.91 12.82
C ALA A 57 11.92 3.64 11.34
N MET A 58 13.18 3.53 10.92
CA MET A 58 13.55 3.20 9.55
C MET A 58 13.00 1.83 9.14
N LEU A 59 13.24 0.78 9.94
CA LEU A 59 12.75 -0.56 9.65
C LEU A 59 11.22 -0.62 9.63
N ALA A 60 10.56 0.09 10.53
CA ALA A 60 9.10 0.16 10.56
C ALA A 60 8.55 0.74 9.24
N SER A 61 9.09 1.87 8.76
CA SER A 61 8.67 2.45 7.47
C SER A 61 9.14 1.69 6.25
N LEU A 62 10.23 0.92 6.35
CA LEU A 62 10.67 0.02 5.29
C LEU A 62 9.78 -1.23 5.20
N ALA A 63 9.18 -1.68 6.31
CA ALA A 63 8.22 -2.77 6.31
C ALA A 63 6.85 -2.29 5.83
N ILE A 64 6.36 -1.19 6.40
CA ILE A 64 5.09 -0.57 6.06
C ILE A 64 5.29 0.96 6.01
N PRO A 65 5.26 1.56 4.81
CA PRO A 65 5.43 2.99 4.62
C PRO A 65 4.52 3.82 5.55
N GLY A 66 5.12 4.76 6.28
CA GLY A 66 4.46 5.65 7.23
C GLY A 66 4.51 5.21 8.70
N LEU A 67 4.86 3.96 9.02
CA LEU A 67 4.88 3.48 10.41
C LEU A 67 6.00 4.08 11.26
N GLY A 68 7.18 4.31 10.70
CA GLY A 68 8.29 4.97 11.38
C GLY A 68 8.00 6.41 11.73
N GLU A 69 7.31 7.13 10.86
CA GLU A 69 6.79 8.47 11.15
C GLU A 69 5.73 8.43 12.25
N TRP A 70 4.82 7.45 12.22
CA TRP A 70 3.86 7.24 13.30
C TRP A 70 4.54 6.95 14.63
N TYR A 71 5.54 6.06 14.64
CA TYR A 71 6.39 5.76 15.79
C TYR A 71 7.05 7.02 16.34
N ALA A 72 7.53 7.92 15.46
CA ALA A 72 8.10 9.21 15.85
C ALA A 72 7.08 10.24 16.35
N GLY A 73 5.77 10.01 16.19
CA GLY A 73 4.70 10.95 16.54
C GLY A 73 4.33 11.94 15.41
N TYR A 74 4.76 11.66 14.17
CA TYR A 74 4.58 12.51 12.99
C TYR A 74 3.68 11.85 11.93
N PHE A 75 2.56 11.25 12.37
CA PHE A 75 1.63 10.58 11.44
C PHE A 75 1.02 11.52 10.40
N GLU A 76 0.92 12.83 10.69
CA GLU A 76 0.51 13.84 9.71
C GLU A 76 1.34 13.81 8.43
N THR A 77 2.61 13.42 8.52
CA THR A 77 3.47 13.17 7.34
C THR A 77 3.39 11.71 6.90
N GLY A 78 3.42 10.75 7.84
CA GLY A 78 3.40 9.31 7.54
C GLY A 78 2.15 8.84 6.76
N LYS A 79 1.00 9.49 6.97
CA LYS A 79 -0.26 9.12 6.32
C LYS A 79 -0.21 9.15 4.79
N TYR A 80 0.59 10.03 4.20
CA TYR A 80 0.72 10.10 2.73
C TYR A 80 1.47 8.89 2.17
N HIS A 81 2.51 8.43 2.86
CA HIS A 81 3.24 7.21 2.50
C HIS A 81 2.35 5.97 2.61
N PHE A 82 1.56 5.90 3.69
CA PHE A 82 0.61 4.82 3.91
C PHE A 82 -0.52 4.80 2.85
N VAL A 83 -1.13 5.95 2.56
CA VAL A 83 -2.18 6.05 1.53
C VAL A 83 -1.61 5.71 0.14
N ALA A 84 -0.40 6.18 -0.17
CA ALA A 84 0.28 5.81 -1.41
C ALA A 84 0.50 4.29 -1.49
N GLU A 85 0.92 3.66 -0.40
CA GLU A 85 1.12 2.21 -0.33
C GLU A 85 -0.17 1.43 -0.62
N CYS A 86 -1.28 1.80 0.04
CA CYS A 86 -2.58 1.21 -0.24
C CYS A 86 -3.00 1.40 -1.71
N GLY A 87 -2.79 2.60 -2.26
CA GLY A 87 -3.11 2.91 -3.66
C GLY A 87 -2.28 2.09 -4.65
N LEU A 88 -1.00 1.86 -4.35
CA LEU A 88 -0.11 1.06 -5.18
C LEU A 88 -0.49 -0.43 -5.16
N TRP A 89 -0.75 -1.01 -3.99
CA TRP A 89 -1.24 -2.39 -3.90
C TRP A 89 -2.59 -2.57 -4.59
N PHE A 90 -3.49 -1.59 -4.43
CA PHE A 90 -4.76 -1.59 -5.15
C PHE A 90 -4.55 -1.56 -6.67
N THR A 91 -3.65 -0.70 -7.15
CA THR A 91 -3.32 -0.60 -8.59
C THR A 91 -2.72 -1.90 -9.11
N TYR A 92 -1.80 -2.51 -8.35
CA TYR A 92 -1.22 -3.81 -8.67
C TYR A 92 -2.31 -4.89 -8.81
N ALA A 93 -3.21 -4.99 -7.81
CA ALA A 93 -4.31 -5.93 -7.83
C ALA A 93 -5.25 -5.67 -9.02
N ALA A 94 -5.57 -4.42 -9.31
CA ALA A 94 -6.40 -4.03 -10.45
C ALA A 94 -5.79 -4.49 -11.78
N PHE A 95 -4.49 -4.30 -12.00
CA PHE A 95 -3.82 -4.79 -13.20
C PHE A 95 -3.81 -6.31 -13.29
N ARG A 96 -3.56 -7.02 -12.19
CA ARG A 96 -3.60 -8.49 -12.17
C ARG A 96 -4.98 -9.02 -12.53
N ILE A 97 -6.03 -8.49 -11.90
CA ILE A 97 -7.43 -8.86 -12.19
C ILE A 97 -7.79 -8.54 -13.64
N HIS A 98 -7.48 -7.34 -14.10
CA HIS A 98 -7.81 -6.91 -15.46
C HIS A 98 -7.08 -7.76 -16.52
N SER A 99 -5.79 -8.07 -16.30
CA SER A 99 -5.04 -8.94 -17.19
C SER A 99 -5.67 -10.34 -17.30
N ASN A 100 -6.14 -10.90 -16.19
CA ASN A 100 -6.81 -12.20 -16.18
C ASN A 100 -8.13 -12.17 -16.95
N TRP A 101 -8.93 -11.10 -16.84
CA TRP A 101 -10.14 -10.95 -17.65
C TRP A 101 -9.82 -10.94 -19.14
N VAL A 102 -8.86 -10.12 -19.57
CA VAL A 102 -8.48 -10.04 -20.99
C VAL A 102 -7.94 -11.37 -21.53
N LEU A 103 -7.12 -12.09 -20.73
CA LEU A 103 -6.60 -13.40 -21.11
C LEU A 103 -7.70 -14.46 -21.16
N ASN A 104 -8.65 -14.43 -20.23
CA ASN A 104 -9.79 -15.35 -20.23
C ASN A 104 -10.72 -15.08 -21.41
N ASP A 105 -10.98 -13.81 -21.73
CA ASP A 105 -11.76 -13.41 -22.91
C ASP A 105 -11.09 -13.92 -24.19
N ALA A 106 -9.75 -13.82 -24.29
CA ALA A 106 -9.00 -14.36 -25.42
C ALA A 106 -9.16 -15.90 -25.52
N ARG A 107 -9.07 -16.63 -24.40
CA ARG A 107 -9.26 -18.09 -24.37
C ARG A 107 -10.70 -18.48 -24.77
N THR A 108 -11.70 -17.77 -24.26
CA THR A 108 -13.11 -17.99 -24.65
C THR A 108 -13.31 -17.75 -26.14
N PHE A 109 -12.71 -16.69 -26.68
CA PHE A 109 -12.75 -16.40 -28.10
C PHE A 109 -12.12 -17.52 -28.95
N ALA A 110 -10.95 -18.03 -28.54
CA ALA A 110 -10.31 -19.16 -29.21
C ALA A 110 -11.10 -20.47 -29.11
N ARG A 111 -11.78 -20.74 -27.98
CA ARG A 111 -12.70 -21.89 -27.89
C ARG A 111 -13.81 -21.80 -28.92
N GLN A 112 -14.40 -20.61 -29.08
CA GLN A 112 -15.51 -20.39 -29.98
C GLN A 112 -15.11 -20.47 -31.46
N HIS A 113 -13.96 -19.90 -31.82
CA HIS A 113 -13.55 -19.72 -33.21
C HIS A 113 -12.50 -20.72 -33.70
N ALA A 114 -11.87 -21.49 -32.78
CA ALA A 114 -10.88 -22.49 -33.13
C ALA A 114 -11.11 -23.87 -32.50
N GLY A 115 -12.12 -24.02 -31.64
CA GLY A 115 -12.35 -25.26 -30.90
C GLY A 115 -11.24 -25.61 -29.89
N ALA A 116 -10.32 -24.69 -29.60
CA ALA A 116 -9.13 -24.97 -28.81
C ALA A 116 -9.46 -25.24 -27.32
N ASP A 117 -8.98 -26.35 -26.77
CA ASP A 117 -9.06 -26.64 -25.33
C ASP A 117 -7.85 -26.07 -24.56
N PHE A 118 -8.10 -25.46 -23.41
CA PHE A 118 -7.07 -24.83 -22.57
C PHE A 118 -6.86 -25.54 -21.22
N SER A 119 -7.54 -26.65 -21.00
CA SER A 119 -7.55 -27.40 -19.76
C SER A 119 -6.21 -28.11 -19.59
N ASN A 120 -5.55 -27.89 -18.45
CA ASN A 120 -4.24 -28.46 -18.15
C ASN A 120 -3.15 -28.17 -19.21
N LYS A 121 -3.28 -27.08 -19.97
CA LYS A 121 -2.29 -26.65 -20.96
C LYS A 121 -1.38 -25.55 -20.39
N ASP A 122 -0.13 -25.54 -20.85
CA ASP A 122 0.83 -24.50 -20.47
C ASP A 122 0.67 -23.22 -21.32
N ASP A 123 1.37 -22.15 -20.92
CA ASP A 123 1.34 -20.88 -21.65
C ASP A 123 1.93 -21.01 -23.08
N ARG A 124 2.78 -22.02 -23.34
CA ARG A 124 3.37 -22.25 -24.66
C ARG A 124 2.31 -22.69 -25.67
N TYR A 125 1.42 -23.59 -25.27
CA TYR A 125 0.29 -24.00 -26.08
C TYR A 125 -0.62 -22.81 -26.43
N VAL A 126 -0.91 -21.94 -25.46
CA VAL A 126 -1.70 -20.71 -25.68
C VAL A 126 -1.02 -19.78 -26.70
N VAL A 127 0.30 -19.66 -26.64
CA VAL A 127 1.08 -18.88 -27.62
C VAL A 127 1.02 -19.53 -29.02
N ASN A 128 1.15 -20.85 -29.10
CA ASN A 128 1.13 -21.60 -30.35
C ASN A 128 -0.21 -21.45 -31.09
N ILE A 129 -1.35 -21.51 -30.39
CA ILE A 129 -2.67 -21.25 -30.97
C ILE A 129 -2.73 -19.91 -31.69
N GLY A 130 -2.06 -18.87 -31.19
CA GLY A 130 -2.04 -17.55 -31.85
C GLY A 130 -1.04 -17.44 -33.00
N ASN A 131 -0.09 -18.38 -33.11
CA ASN A 131 0.98 -18.34 -34.09
C ASN A 131 0.68 -19.17 -35.34
N PHE A 132 -0.13 -20.23 -35.21
CA PHE A 132 -0.45 -21.18 -36.28
C PHE A 132 -1.96 -21.26 -36.52
N TYR A 133 -2.35 -21.51 -37.76
CA TYR A 133 -3.74 -21.63 -38.20
C TYR A 133 -4.43 -22.86 -37.60
N ASP A 134 -3.71 -23.97 -37.47
CA ASP A 134 -4.20 -25.20 -36.87
C ASP A 134 -3.07 -26.04 -36.26
N THR A 135 -3.44 -27.15 -35.61
CA THR A 135 -2.50 -28.10 -35.01
C THR A 135 -1.59 -28.76 -36.04
N ASP A 136 -2.08 -28.98 -37.27
CA ASP A 136 -1.34 -29.64 -38.34
C ASP A 136 -0.20 -28.75 -38.84
N GLU A 137 -0.46 -27.47 -39.10
CA GLU A 137 0.56 -26.50 -39.50
C GLU A 137 1.66 -26.37 -38.43
N TYR A 138 1.28 -26.36 -37.15
CA TYR A 138 2.22 -26.38 -36.05
C TYR A 138 3.08 -27.65 -36.05
N ASN A 139 2.45 -28.82 -36.12
CA ASN A 139 3.14 -30.11 -36.08
C ASN A 139 4.06 -30.31 -37.28
N GLU A 140 3.64 -29.91 -38.48
CA GLU A 140 4.46 -29.94 -39.69
C GLU A 140 5.69 -29.04 -39.54
N THR A 141 5.51 -27.84 -38.97
CA THR A 141 6.62 -26.93 -38.67
C THR A 141 7.62 -27.54 -37.68
N LYS A 142 7.13 -28.26 -36.66
CA LYS A 142 8.00 -28.96 -35.69
C LYS A 142 8.71 -30.15 -36.31
N ALA A 143 8.03 -30.94 -37.13
CA ALA A 143 8.61 -32.07 -37.85
C ALA A 143 9.73 -31.62 -38.81
N LYS A 144 9.51 -30.55 -39.58
CA LYS A 144 10.54 -29.95 -40.47
C LYS A 144 11.79 -29.54 -39.71
N LYS A 145 11.64 -29.09 -38.45
CA LYS A 145 12.74 -28.71 -37.56
C LYS A 145 13.33 -29.86 -36.76
N ARG A 146 12.83 -31.10 -36.94
CA ARG A 146 13.20 -32.29 -36.16
C ARG A 146 12.93 -32.14 -34.65
N GLU A 147 11.97 -31.30 -34.28
CA GLU A 147 11.53 -31.03 -32.90
C GLU A 147 10.36 -31.96 -32.50
N TYR A 148 10.53 -33.28 -32.70
CA TYR A 148 9.42 -34.25 -32.54
C TYR A 148 8.84 -34.33 -31.12
N ASN A 149 9.63 -34.01 -30.11
CA ASN A 149 9.20 -33.98 -28.70
C ASN A 149 8.24 -32.80 -28.38
N LEU A 150 8.04 -31.87 -29.31
CA LEU A 150 7.14 -30.73 -29.17
C LEU A 150 5.83 -30.89 -29.97
N ILE A 151 5.67 -32.00 -30.69
CA ILE A 151 4.47 -32.30 -31.47
C ILE A 151 3.29 -32.50 -30.54
N TYR A 152 2.15 -31.97 -30.95
CA TYR A 152 0.87 -32.17 -30.30
C TYR A 152 0.13 -33.32 -30.96
N ASP A 153 0.20 -34.50 -30.36
CA ASP A 153 -0.52 -35.69 -30.83
C ASP A 153 -2.00 -35.62 -30.44
N TYR A 154 -2.82 -35.06 -31.33
CA TYR A 154 -4.25 -34.96 -31.11
C TYR A 154 -5.00 -36.27 -31.44
N ASN A 155 -4.34 -37.29 -31.99
CA ASN A 155 -4.96 -38.62 -32.17
C ASN A 155 -5.08 -39.35 -30.82
N THR A 156 -4.01 -39.27 -30.01
CA THR A 156 -4.00 -39.86 -28.66
C THR A 156 -4.63 -38.94 -27.62
N ASN A 157 -4.54 -37.62 -27.80
CA ASN A 157 -5.11 -36.63 -26.89
C ASN A 157 -5.87 -35.53 -27.66
N PRO A 158 -7.18 -35.71 -27.90
CA PRO A 158 -8.00 -34.79 -28.70
C PRO A 158 -7.99 -33.34 -28.22
N ASP A 159 -7.69 -33.07 -26.95
CA ASP A 159 -7.63 -31.71 -26.38
C ASP A 159 -6.52 -30.84 -26.98
N TYR A 160 -5.61 -31.42 -27.76
CA TYR A 160 -4.59 -30.69 -28.51
C TYR A 160 -5.06 -30.18 -29.87
N TRP A 161 -6.25 -30.57 -30.31
CA TRP A 161 -6.80 -30.15 -31.58
C TRP A 161 -7.30 -28.70 -31.52
N TRP A 162 -6.89 -27.88 -32.49
CA TRP A 162 -7.52 -26.60 -32.79
C TRP A 162 -7.42 -26.31 -34.30
N ARG A 163 -8.37 -25.53 -34.81
CA ARG A 163 -8.32 -25.00 -36.17
C ARG A 163 -9.14 -23.72 -36.25
N TRP A 164 -8.49 -22.60 -36.58
CA TRP A 164 -9.18 -21.33 -36.77
C TRP A 164 -10.19 -21.40 -37.92
N ASP A 165 -11.35 -20.79 -37.72
CA ASP A 165 -12.37 -20.60 -38.75
C ASP A 165 -11.89 -19.68 -39.89
N VAL A 166 -11.28 -18.54 -39.54
CA VAL A 166 -10.64 -17.58 -40.43
C VAL A 166 -9.38 -16.98 -39.79
N ASP A 167 -8.40 -16.56 -40.60
CA ASP A 167 -7.11 -16.08 -40.09
C ASP A 167 -7.24 -14.78 -39.27
N GLU A 168 -8.21 -13.93 -39.60
CA GLU A 168 -8.50 -12.68 -38.88
C GLU A 168 -8.82 -12.94 -37.40
N ASN A 169 -9.51 -14.04 -37.09
CA ASN A 169 -9.83 -14.41 -35.72
C ASN A 169 -8.56 -14.85 -34.96
N ARG A 170 -7.64 -15.58 -35.61
CA ARG A 170 -6.33 -15.90 -35.03
C ARG A 170 -5.54 -14.64 -34.69
N VAL A 171 -5.49 -13.68 -35.61
CA VAL A 171 -4.82 -12.40 -35.39
C VAL A 171 -5.44 -11.65 -34.22
N ARG A 172 -6.78 -11.58 -34.17
CA ARG A 172 -7.52 -10.95 -33.07
C ARG A 172 -7.24 -11.62 -31.71
N PHE A 173 -7.22 -12.94 -31.66
CA PHE A 173 -6.85 -13.68 -30.45
C PHE A 173 -5.43 -13.32 -29.99
N ARG A 174 -4.47 -13.32 -30.93
CA ARG A 174 -3.08 -12.97 -30.63
C ARG A 174 -2.97 -11.55 -30.07
N GLU A 175 -3.70 -10.59 -30.62
CA GLU A 175 -3.75 -9.22 -30.11
C GLU A 175 -4.35 -9.12 -28.70
N MET A 176 -5.45 -9.82 -28.44
CA MET A 176 -6.07 -9.87 -27.11
C MET A 176 -5.10 -10.48 -26.09
N ARG A 177 -4.43 -11.58 -26.44
CA ARG A 177 -3.41 -12.22 -25.59
C ARG A 177 -2.25 -11.26 -25.29
N ILE A 178 -1.65 -10.66 -26.32
CA ILE A 178 -0.55 -9.69 -26.15
C ILE A 178 -0.97 -8.51 -25.27
N ARG A 179 -2.21 -8.03 -25.42
CA ARG A 179 -2.77 -6.96 -24.57
C ARG A 179 -2.86 -7.41 -23.10
N GLY A 180 -3.40 -8.60 -22.85
CA GLY A 180 -3.47 -9.19 -21.51
C GLY A 180 -2.08 -9.34 -20.87
N ASP A 181 -1.13 -9.89 -21.63
CA ASP A 181 0.27 -10.05 -21.20
C ASP A 181 0.95 -8.71 -20.90
N ARG A 182 0.69 -7.67 -21.71
CA ARG A 182 1.18 -6.32 -21.45
C ARG A 182 0.65 -5.75 -20.14
N ILE A 183 -0.65 -5.88 -19.87
CA ILE A 183 -1.25 -5.43 -18.60
C ILE A 183 -0.64 -6.20 -17.42
N LYS A 184 -0.49 -7.52 -17.55
CA LYS A 184 0.17 -8.37 -16.55
C LYS A 184 1.61 -7.91 -16.29
N ASN A 185 2.37 -7.60 -17.34
CA ASN A 185 3.73 -7.10 -17.22
C ASN A 185 3.79 -5.70 -16.58
N ASN A 186 2.85 -4.81 -16.90
CA ASN A 186 2.75 -3.49 -16.26
C ASN A 186 2.53 -3.59 -14.75
N SER A 187 1.89 -4.65 -14.24
CA SER A 187 1.77 -4.88 -12.79
C SER A 187 3.14 -5.02 -12.12
N LYS A 188 4.16 -5.54 -12.81
CA LYS A 188 5.52 -5.65 -12.27
C LYS A 188 6.19 -4.28 -12.08
N PHE A 189 5.88 -3.31 -12.94
CA PHE A 189 6.36 -1.94 -12.77
C PHE A 189 5.82 -1.32 -11.47
N VAL A 190 4.56 -1.60 -11.13
CA VAL A 190 3.95 -1.14 -9.86
C VAL A 190 4.71 -1.67 -8.65
N LEU A 191 5.19 -2.92 -8.67
CA LEU A 191 6.03 -3.47 -7.59
C LEU A 191 7.35 -2.69 -7.44
N GLY A 192 7.94 -2.21 -8.53
CA GLY A 192 9.10 -1.33 -8.48
C GLY A 192 8.79 0.01 -7.82
N VAL A 193 7.62 0.60 -8.13
CA VAL A 193 7.17 1.84 -7.49
C VAL A 193 6.88 1.64 -5.99
N ILE A 194 6.33 0.49 -5.60
CA ILE A 194 6.16 0.11 -4.18
C ILE A 194 7.52 0.11 -3.47
N ALA A 195 8.53 -0.58 -4.03
CA ALA A 195 9.87 -0.58 -3.44
C ALA A 195 10.45 0.83 -3.26
N VAL A 196 10.27 1.71 -4.24
CA VAL A 196 10.68 3.12 -4.13
C VAL A 196 9.90 3.85 -3.00
N ASN A 197 8.60 3.63 -2.88
CA ASN A 197 7.79 4.21 -1.81
C ASN A 197 8.29 3.79 -0.41
N HIS A 198 8.64 2.51 -0.23
CA HIS A 198 9.25 1.99 0.99
C HIS A 198 10.57 2.70 1.35
N LEU A 199 11.46 2.90 0.36
CA LEU A 199 12.73 3.58 0.59
C LEU A 199 12.54 5.06 0.96
N VAL A 200 11.66 5.76 0.24
CA VAL A 200 11.38 7.18 0.51
C VAL A 200 10.75 7.36 1.89
N SER A 201 9.82 6.48 2.28
CA SER A 201 9.21 6.53 3.62
C SER A 201 10.22 6.21 4.72
N ALA A 202 11.12 5.24 4.53
CA ALA A 202 12.17 4.94 5.49
C ALA A 202 13.10 6.16 5.74
N ILE A 203 13.50 6.86 4.68
CA ILE A 203 14.30 8.09 4.79
C ILE A 203 13.52 9.20 5.52
N SER A 204 12.24 9.37 5.21
CA SER A 204 11.36 10.33 5.89
C SER A 204 11.25 10.02 7.39
N ALA A 205 11.02 8.76 7.77
CA ALA A 205 10.97 8.30 9.17
C ALA A 205 12.28 8.58 9.93
N VAL A 206 13.43 8.33 9.30
CA VAL A 206 14.74 8.67 9.88
C VAL A 206 14.82 10.16 10.18
N ARG A 207 14.48 11.02 9.21
CA ARG A 207 14.54 12.48 9.36
C ARG A 207 13.61 12.97 10.48
N LYS A 208 12.38 12.44 10.56
CA LYS A 208 11.41 12.80 11.60
C LYS A 208 11.85 12.34 12.98
N THR A 209 12.40 11.14 13.10
CA THR A 209 12.91 10.62 14.39
C THR A 209 14.12 11.39 14.88
N VAL A 210 15.04 11.78 13.98
CA VAL A 210 16.18 12.65 14.34
C VAL A 210 15.69 14.02 14.82
N ALA A 211 14.73 14.62 14.11
CA ALA A 211 14.13 15.90 14.53
C ALA A 211 13.44 15.80 15.90
N TYR A 212 12.70 14.71 16.14
CA TYR A 212 12.10 14.39 17.44
C TYR A 212 13.15 14.34 18.56
N ASN A 213 14.20 13.55 18.39
CA ASN A 213 15.26 13.39 19.38
C ASN A 213 16.00 14.71 19.68
N LYS A 214 16.18 15.57 18.66
CA LYS A 214 16.75 16.92 18.84
C LYS A 214 15.82 17.83 19.63
N SER A 215 14.51 17.80 19.37
CA SER A 215 13.54 18.65 20.08
C SER A 215 13.47 18.36 21.58
N ILE A 216 13.73 17.12 21.98
CA ILE A 216 13.79 16.71 23.39
C ILE A 216 15.09 17.17 24.04
N ALA A 217 16.23 16.98 23.36
CA ALA A 217 17.53 17.39 23.90
C ALA A 217 17.60 18.91 24.17
N GLY A 218 16.90 19.74 23.38
CA GLY A 218 16.80 21.18 23.63
C GLY A 218 15.89 21.56 24.80
N ILE A 219 14.97 20.67 25.22
CA ILE A 219 14.08 20.89 26.36
C ILE A 219 14.78 20.54 27.68
N ASP A 220 15.63 19.50 27.70
CA ASP A 220 16.43 19.13 28.89
C ASP A 220 17.41 20.24 29.34
N GLY A 221 17.77 21.15 28.43
CA GLY A 221 18.65 22.30 28.69
C GLY A 221 17.96 23.48 29.38
N ILE A 222 16.63 23.56 29.41
CA ILE A 222 15.91 24.69 30.02
C ILE A 222 15.22 24.21 31.31
N GLN A 223 15.74 24.62 32.46
CA GLN A 223 15.11 24.38 33.75
C GLN A 223 14.53 25.68 34.30
N ILE A 224 13.22 25.70 34.51
CA ILE A 224 12.49 26.83 35.11
C ILE A 224 12.28 26.52 36.59
N TYR A 225 12.78 27.39 37.45
CA TYR A 225 12.61 27.29 38.89
C TYR A 225 11.77 28.47 39.37
N THR A 226 10.74 28.18 40.16
CA THR A 226 9.98 29.18 40.90
C THR A 226 10.28 29.02 42.38
N TYR A 227 10.71 30.07 43.06
CA TYR A 227 10.85 30.06 44.51
C TYR A 227 10.18 31.28 45.12
N ALA A 228 9.49 31.05 46.23
CA ALA A 228 8.92 32.12 47.04
C ALA A 228 9.99 32.57 48.04
N ARG A 229 10.46 33.81 47.92
CA ARG A 229 11.35 34.41 48.91
C ARG A 229 10.49 35.10 49.96
N ASN A 230 10.47 34.57 51.18
CA ASN A 230 9.83 35.25 52.31
C ASN A 230 10.67 36.49 52.67
N SER A 231 10.13 37.69 52.44
CA SER A 231 10.79 38.92 52.89
C SER A 231 10.46 39.18 54.36
N PHE A 232 11.45 39.65 55.13
CA PHE A 232 11.32 40.00 56.55
C PHE A 232 10.25 41.08 56.83
N ARG A 233 9.67 41.69 55.79
CA ARG A 233 8.64 42.75 55.86
C ARG A 233 7.24 42.31 55.39
N GLY A 234 7.00 41.01 55.24
CA GLY A 234 5.64 40.47 55.03
C GLY A 234 5.11 40.52 53.59
N ILE A 235 5.96 40.83 52.61
CA ILE A 235 5.61 40.73 51.18
C ILE A 235 6.26 39.47 50.61
N ASN A 236 5.47 38.47 50.23
CA ASN A 236 5.96 37.32 49.49
C ASN A 236 6.26 37.75 48.06
N GLN A 237 7.53 37.72 47.65
CA GLN A 237 7.92 37.95 46.27
C GLN A 237 8.11 36.59 45.59
N PHE A 238 7.47 36.42 44.43
CA PHE A 238 7.67 35.27 43.56
C PHE A 238 8.77 35.63 42.55
N GLU A 239 9.90 34.94 42.60
CA GLU A 239 10.95 35.07 41.60
C GLU A 239 10.92 33.90 40.62
N LEU A 240 11.04 34.22 39.34
CA LEU A 240 11.08 33.27 38.23
C LEU A 240 12.53 33.20 37.74
N GLY A 241 13.18 32.06 37.96
CA GLY A 241 14.54 31.79 37.48
C GLY A 241 14.52 30.85 36.28
N ILE A 242 15.24 31.21 35.21
CA ILE A 242 15.48 30.34 34.06
C ILE A 242 16.95 29.97 34.07
N VAL A 243 17.27 28.68 34.13
CA VAL A 243 18.64 28.16 34.03
C VAL A 243 18.77 27.41 32.71
N MET A 244 19.72 27.85 31.88
CA MET A 244 20.12 27.14 30.67
C MET A 244 21.35 26.28 30.98
N LYS A 245 21.21 24.95 30.86
CA LYS A 245 22.35 24.02 30.85
C LYS A 245 22.85 23.91 29.41
N PHE A 246 24.05 24.44 29.17
CA PHE A 246 24.79 24.32 27.92
C PHE A 246 25.51 22.97 27.84
#